data_AF-A0A1B0D3D6-F1
#
_entry.id   AF-A0A1B0D3D6-F1
#
_cell.length_a   1.000
_cell.length_b   1.000
_cell.length_c   1.000
_cell.angle_alpha   90.00
_cell.angle_beta   90.00
_cell.angle_gamma   90.00
#
_symmetry.space_group_name_H-M   'P 1'
#
loop_
_entity.id
_entity.type
_entity.pdbx_description
1 polymer ?
#
loop_
_entity_poly.entity_id
_entity_poly.type
_entity_poly.pdbx_seq_one_letter_code
_entity_poly.pdbx_strand_id
1 'polypeptide(L)'
;MLRLIPVMIFILAAFAQTAENPPYIKQCSRSDPKLLDCLRDALHHLRPYLATGIPEIEMPSVEPFVMDNLALQLTGGPQGYRVNLKNMEVFGASNFTVKSIKLSENNKPFEARIAMPKLVIKAKYFSSGVLIIIPASGSGDFAGAF
;
A
#
# COMPACT_ATOMS: atom_id res chain seq x y z
N MET A 1 -15.22 1.72 57.27
CA MET A 1 -14.32 1.28 56.18
C MET A 1 -15.00 0.38 55.14
N LEU A 2 -15.99 -0.46 55.51
CA LEU A 2 -16.69 -1.37 54.57
C LEU A 2 -17.58 -0.71 53.50
N ARG A 3 -17.96 0.57 53.64
CA ARG A 3 -18.88 1.27 52.70
C ARG A 3 -18.20 1.88 51.46
N LEU A 4 -16.87 1.97 51.44
CA LEU A 4 -16.10 2.56 50.33
C LEU A 4 -15.70 1.52 49.27
N ILE A 5 -15.71 0.23 49.64
CA ILE A 5 -15.35 -0.91 48.77
C ILE A 5 -16.27 -1.02 47.53
N PRO A 6 -17.61 -0.95 47.65
CA PRO A 6 -18.47 -1.06 46.46
C PRO A 6 -18.35 0.15 45.52
N VAL A 7 -18.06 1.34 46.07
CA VAL A 7 -17.83 2.57 45.28
C VAL A 7 -16.54 2.46 44.48
N MET A 8 -15.48 1.90 45.07
CA MET A 8 -14.19 1.70 44.40
C MET A 8 -14.28 0.65 43.28
N ILE A 9 -15.07 -0.41 43.46
CA ILE A 9 -15.34 -1.42 42.42
C ILE A 9 -16.14 -0.83 41.25
N PHE A 10 -17.12 0.04 41.53
CA PHE A 10 -17.92 0.71 40.51
C PHE A 10 -17.08 1.68 39.66
N ILE A 11 -16.12 2.38 40.29
CA ILE A 11 -15.18 3.27 39.60
C ILE A 11 -14.21 2.47 38.72
N LEU A 12 -13.71 1.32 39.17
CA LEU A 12 -12.84 0.44 38.37
C LEU A 12 -13.56 -0.14 37.13
N ALA A 13 -14.86 -0.46 37.25
CA ALA A 13 -15.66 -0.93 36.12
C ALA A 13 -15.91 0.16 35.06
N ALA A 14 -15.99 1.43 35.47
CA ALA A 14 -16.20 2.56 34.57
C ALA A 14 -14.98 2.92 33.70
N PHE A 15 -13.78 2.44 34.05
CA PHE A 15 -12.53 2.69 33.31
C PHE A 15 -12.13 1.57 32.35
N ALA A 16 -13.00 0.57 32.11
CA ALA A 16 -12.79 -0.40 31.03
C ALA A 16 -13.05 0.27 29.66
N GLN A 17 -12.15 1.16 29.24
CA GLN A 17 -12.09 1.63 27.86
C GLN A 17 -11.69 0.45 26.98
N THR A 18 -12.67 -0.19 26.35
CA THR A 18 -12.42 -1.08 25.22
C THR A 18 -11.86 -0.22 24.11
N ALA A 19 -10.57 -0.36 23.81
CA ALA A 19 -9.97 0.27 22.64
C ALA A 19 -10.71 -0.25 21.40
N GLU A 20 -11.59 0.58 20.83
CA GLU A 20 -12.31 0.27 19.62
C GLU A 20 -11.32 0.29 18.46
N ASN A 21 -11.33 -0.76 17.63
CA ASN A 21 -10.41 -0.83 16.50
C ASN A 21 -10.70 0.31 15.52
N PRO A 22 -9.68 0.91 14.89
CA PRO A 22 -9.92 1.88 13.84
C PRO A 22 -10.82 1.29 12.74
N PRO A 23 -11.71 2.09 12.14
CA PRO A 23 -12.73 1.60 11.22
C PRO A 23 -12.15 0.95 9.95
N TYR A 24 -10.90 1.24 9.63
CA TYR A 24 -10.15 0.64 8.52
C TYR A 24 -9.56 -0.74 8.82
N ILE A 25 -9.52 -1.18 10.09
CA ILE A 25 -8.99 -2.50 10.47
C ILE A 25 -10.11 -3.50 10.68
N LYS A 26 -10.19 -4.50 9.79
CA LYS A 26 -11.00 -5.71 10.01
C LYS A 26 -10.12 -6.80 10.62
N GLN A 27 -10.36 -7.13 11.90
CA GLN A 27 -9.58 -8.14 12.61
C GLN A 27 -9.89 -9.57 12.14
N CYS A 28 -8.86 -10.42 12.14
CA CYS A 28 -8.96 -11.84 11.84
C CYS A 28 -8.31 -12.66 12.96
N SER A 29 -8.96 -13.75 13.39
CA SER A 29 -8.40 -14.65 14.40
C SER A 29 -7.47 -15.67 13.76
N ARG A 30 -6.30 -15.91 14.37
CA ARG A 30 -5.37 -16.96 13.94
C ARG A 30 -5.95 -18.37 14.03
N SER A 31 -6.93 -18.58 14.91
CA SER A 31 -7.59 -19.88 15.10
C SER A 31 -8.76 -20.09 14.12
N ASP A 32 -9.09 -19.10 13.29
CA ASP A 32 -10.19 -19.22 12.33
C ASP A 32 -9.83 -20.23 11.23
N PRO A 33 -10.62 -21.30 11.02
CA PRO A 33 -10.39 -22.24 9.92
C PRO A 33 -10.47 -21.57 8.54
N LYS A 34 -11.08 -20.38 8.42
CA LYS A 34 -11.17 -19.55 7.22
C LYS A 34 -10.30 -18.29 7.29
N LEU A 35 -9.21 -18.32 8.08
CA LEU A 35 -8.29 -17.19 8.26
C LEU A 35 -7.86 -16.52 6.95
N LEU A 36 -7.54 -17.29 5.90
CA LEU A 36 -7.11 -16.73 4.61
C LEU A 36 -8.21 -15.92 3.92
N ASP A 37 -9.47 -16.35 4.03
CA ASP A 37 -10.61 -15.62 3.49
C ASP A 37 -10.87 -14.36 4.31
N CYS A 38 -10.79 -14.45 5.64
CA CYS A 38 -10.88 -13.26 6.50
C CYS A 38 -9.82 -12.22 6.13
N LEU A 39 -8.56 -12.63 5.93
CA LEU A 39 -7.47 -11.72 5.55
C LEU A 39 -7.68 -11.11 4.16
N ARG A 40 -8.20 -11.89 3.21
CA ARG A 40 -8.59 -11.39 1.89
C ARG A 40 -9.65 -10.30 2.01
N ASP A 41 -10.69 -10.54 2.79
CA ASP A 41 -11.77 -9.59 3.04
C ASP A 41 -11.27 -8.35 3.79
N ALA A 42 -10.36 -8.52 4.76
CA ALA A 42 -9.76 -7.40 5.48
C ALA A 42 -8.95 -6.48 4.56
N LEU A 43 -8.18 -7.06 3.63
CA LEU A 43 -7.48 -6.28 2.61
C LEU A 43 -8.45 -5.59 1.65
N HIS A 44 -9.59 -6.20 1.32
CA HIS A 44 -10.60 -5.54 0.46
C HIS A 44 -11.34 -4.43 1.20
N HIS A 45 -11.61 -4.61 2.49
CA HIS A 45 -12.16 -3.59 3.38
C HIS A 45 -11.26 -2.36 3.51
N LEU A 46 -9.95 -2.54 3.41
CA LEU A 46 -8.98 -1.44 3.43
C LEU A 46 -9.02 -0.55 2.19
N ARG A 47 -9.51 -1.03 1.04
CA ARG A 47 -9.47 -0.30 -0.25
C ARG A 47 -9.95 1.17 -0.19
N PRO A 48 -11.16 1.49 0.34
CA PRO A 48 -11.62 2.87 0.38
C PRO A 48 -10.71 3.77 1.20
N TYR A 49 -10.15 3.26 2.30
CA TYR A 49 -9.23 4.00 3.16
C TYR A 49 -7.86 4.21 2.48
N LEU A 50 -7.36 3.19 1.79
CA LEU A 50 -6.12 3.32 1.00
C LEU A 50 -6.29 4.30 -0.16
N ALA A 51 -7.47 4.35 -0.77
CA ALA A 51 -7.77 5.27 -1.86
C ALA A 51 -7.75 6.75 -1.44
N THR A 52 -8.00 7.05 -0.16
CA THR A 52 -7.97 8.43 0.37
C THR A 52 -6.76 8.73 1.24
N GLY A 53 -6.03 7.69 1.66
CA GLY A 53 -5.03 7.78 2.72
C GLY A 53 -5.65 7.68 4.12
N ILE A 54 -4.78 7.53 5.12
CA ILE A 54 -5.13 7.43 6.55
C ILE A 54 -4.24 8.44 7.30
N PRO A 55 -4.72 9.68 7.49
CA PRO A 55 -3.91 10.77 8.07
C PRO A 55 -3.39 10.46 9.48
N GLU A 56 -4.15 9.70 10.27
CA GLU A 56 -3.80 9.37 11.66
C GLU A 56 -2.51 8.55 11.78
N ILE A 57 -2.13 7.85 10.71
CA ILE A 57 -0.89 7.06 10.63
C ILE A 57 0.03 7.53 9.49
N GLU A 58 -0.16 8.77 9.03
CA GLU A 58 0.62 9.40 7.94
C GLU A 58 0.62 8.57 6.65
N MET A 59 -0.43 7.80 6.41
CA MET A 59 -0.55 7.00 5.21
C MET A 59 -1.06 7.87 4.05
N PRO A 60 -0.27 8.09 2.99
CA PRO A 60 -0.71 8.88 1.86
C PRO A 60 -1.78 8.15 1.05
N SER A 61 -2.45 8.89 0.17
CA SER A 61 -3.38 8.31 -0.80
C SER A 61 -2.65 7.38 -1.78
N VAL A 62 -3.30 6.26 -2.11
CA VAL A 62 -2.91 5.34 -3.19
C VAL A 62 -3.63 5.69 -4.50
N GLU A 63 -4.53 6.68 -4.50
CA GLU A 63 -5.30 7.13 -5.66
C GLU A 63 -5.39 8.67 -5.76
N PRO A 64 -4.55 9.33 -6.58
CA PRO A 64 -3.38 8.74 -7.22
C PRO A 64 -2.27 8.46 -6.21
N PHE A 65 -1.48 7.43 -6.49
CA PHE A 65 -0.17 7.28 -5.86
C PHE A 65 0.80 8.28 -6.49
N VAL A 66 1.36 9.18 -5.68
CA VAL A 66 2.24 10.26 -6.14
C VAL A 66 3.70 9.97 -5.76
N MET A 67 4.61 10.16 -6.70
CA MET A 67 6.06 10.05 -6.47
C MET A 67 6.81 11.17 -7.20
N ASP A 68 7.62 11.91 -6.45
CA ASP A 68 8.29 13.11 -6.97
C ASP A 68 9.33 12.78 -8.06
N ASN A 69 10.08 11.69 -7.88
CA ASN A 69 11.14 11.31 -8.79
C ASN A 69 11.39 9.79 -8.78
N LEU A 70 11.47 9.21 -9.97
CA LEU A 70 11.89 7.83 -10.21
C LEU A 70 13.00 7.82 -11.27
N ALA A 71 14.19 7.38 -10.87
CA ALA A 71 15.33 7.21 -11.77
C ALA A 71 15.52 5.74 -12.12
N LEU A 72 15.59 5.44 -13.42
CA LEU A 72 15.76 4.11 -13.97
C LEU A 72 17.01 4.07 -14.85
N GLN A 73 17.79 3.01 -14.73
CA GLN A 73 18.91 2.71 -15.63
C GLN A 73 18.59 1.42 -16.38
N LEU A 74 18.29 1.55 -17.68
CA LEU A 74 17.86 0.42 -18.51
C LEU A 74 19.04 -0.37 -19.09
N THR A 75 20.19 0.28 -19.29
CA THR A 75 21.42 -0.38 -19.75
C THR A 75 22.63 0.01 -18.88
N GLY A 76 23.60 -0.89 -18.80
CA GLY A 76 24.82 -0.70 -18.00
C GLY A 76 25.88 0.19 -18.66
N GLY A 77 26.95 0.47 -17.91
CA GLY A 77 28.11 1.22 -18.38
C GLY A 77 27.96 2.75 -18.34
N PRO A 78 29.03 3.51 -18.67
CA PRO A 78 29.05 4.97 -18.55
C PRO A 78 27.97 5.66 -19.39
N GLN A 79 27.77 5.17 -20.62
CA GLN A 79 26.76 5.66 -21.56
C GLN A 79 25.42 4.91 -21.49
N GLY A 80 25.20 4.14 -20.43
CA GLY A 80 23.93 3.43 -20.22
C GLY A 80 22.72 4.35 -20.33
N TYR A 81 21.64 3.85 -20.90
CA TYR A 81 20.40 4.56 -21.11
C TYR A 81 19.68 4.75 -19.78
N ARG A 82 19.44 6.01 -19.44
CA ARG A 82 18.79 6.44 -18.20
C ARG A 82 17.46 7.10 -18.51
N VAL A 83 16.49 6.85 -17.66
CA VAL A 83 15.16 7.47 -17.69
C VAL A 83 14.89 8.06 -16.32
N ASN A 84 14.44 9.30 -16.27
CA ASN A 84 13.93 9.95 -15.06
C ASN A 84 12.46 10.30 -15.29
N LEU A 85 11.61 9.90 -14.35
CA LEU A 85 10.21 10.28 -14.29
C LEU A 85 10.02 11.21 -13.09
N LYS A 86 9.50 12.40 -13.32
CA LYS A 86 9.19 13.40 -12.29
C LYS A 86 7.70 13.65 -12.19
N ASN A 87 7.25 14.03 -11.00
CA ASN A 87 5.85 14.33 -10.70
C ASN A 87 4.95 13.18 -11.19
N MET A 88 5.30 11.96 -10.82
CA MET A 88 4.63 10.75 -11.28
C MET A 88 3.33 10.58 -10.49
N GLU A 89 2.23 10.42 -11.20
CA GLU A 89 0.92 10.04 -10.68
C GLU A 89 0.53 8.68 -11.24
N VAL A 90 0.20 7.74 -10.36
CA VAL A 90 -0.27 6.40 -10.73
C VAL A 90 -1.71 6.23 -10.27
N PHE A 91 -2.61 5.94 -11.21
CA PHE A 91 -4.03 5.75 -11.00
C PHE A 91 -4.43 4.28 -11.15
N GLY A 92 -5.49 3.88 -10.45
CA GLY A 92 -6.11 2.55 -10.53
C GLY A 92 -5.57 1.53 -9.53
N ALA A 93 -4.54 1.88 -8.75
CA ALA A 93 -3.92 1.00 -7.77
C ALA A 93 -4.88 0.63 -6.61
N SER A 94 -5.81 1.53 -6.28
CA SER A 94 -6.84 1.29 -5.26
C SER A 94 -7.84 0.18 -5.64
N ASN A 95 -8.03 -0.08 -6.93
CA ASN A 95 -8.94 -1.11 -7.46
C ASN A 95 -8.25 -2.49 -7.60
N PHE A 96 -7.42 -2.83 -6.63
CA PHE A 96 -6.71 -4.11 -6.65
C PHE A 96 -7.63 -5.29 -6.30
N THR A 97 -7.22 -6.52 -6.58
CA THR A 97 -7.89 -7.74 -6.11
C THR A 97 -6.87 -8.74 -5.61
N VAL A 98 -7.04 -9.20 -4.37
CA VAL A 98 -6.19 -10.23 -3.76
C VAL A 98 -6.53 -11.61 -4.33
N LYS A 99 -5.62 -12.19 -5.10
CA LYS A 99 -5.74 -13.51 -5.73
C LYS A 99 -5.41 -14.63 -4.75
N SER A 100 -4.29 -14.53 -4.04
CA SER A 100 -3.88 -15.52 -3.04
C SER A 100 -3.10 -14.88 -1.89
N ILE A 101 -3.22 -15.45 -0.70
CA ILE A 101 -2.42 -15.11 0.47
C ILE A 101 -1.73 -16.39 0.96
N LYS A 102 -0.46 -16.29 1.33
CA LYS A 102 0.25 -17.31 2.10
C LYS A 102 0.83 -16.65 3.35
N LEU A 103 0.58 -17.28 4.48
CA LEU A 103 1.13 -16.83 5.75
C LEU A 103 2.62 -17.19 5.83
N SER A 104 3.33 -16.44 6.67
CA SER A 104 4.73 -16.75 6.96
C SER A 104 4.80 -18.08 7.72
N GLU A 105 5.60 -19.01 7.20
CA GLU A 105 5.80 -20.34 7.77
C GLU A 105 7.22 -20.81 7.43
N ASN A 106 7.91 -21.49 8.36
CA ASN A 106 9.25 -22.05 8.15
C ASN A 106 10.27 -21.04 7.58
N ASN A 107 10.36 -19.86 8.18
CA ASN A 107 11.18 -18.72 7.74
C ASN A 107 10.85 -18.15 6.34
N LYS A 108 9.73 -18.56 5.72
CA LYS A 108 9.26 -17.92 4.49
C LYS A 108 8.50 -16.63 4.83
N PRO A 109 8.65 -15.56 4.04
CA PRO A 109 7.90 -14.33 4.26
C PRO A 109 6.41 -14.55 3.97
N PHE A 110 5.59 -13.63 4.47
CA PHE A 110 4.21 -13.49 4.02
C PHE A 110 4.19 -13.17 2.51
N GLU A 111 3.33 -13.84 1.75
CA GLU A 111 3.16 -13.60 0.32
C GLU A 111 1.70 -13.25 0.01
N ALA A 112 1.48 -12.17 -0.75
CA ALA A 112 0.19 -11.86 -1.34
C ALA A 112 0.34 -11.69 -2.86
N ARG A 113 -0.54 -12.32 -3.63
CA ARG A 113 -0.70 -12.05 -5.06
C ARG A 113 -1.85 -11.08 -5.24
N ILE A 114 -1.53 -9.90 -5.75
CA ILE A 114 -2.47 -8.81 -5.94
C ILE A 114 -2.54 -8.51 -7.44
N ALA A 115 -3.75 -8.40 -7.98
CA ALA A 115 -3.98 -7.99 -9.35
C ALA A 115 -4.54 -6.57 -9.37
N MET A 116 -3.96 -5.69 -10.16
CA MET A 116 -4.49 -4.36 -10.46
C MET A 116 -4.90 -4.41 -11.95
N PRO A 117 -6.21 -4.34 -12.27
CA PRO A 117 -6.69 -4.65 -13.62
C PRO A 117 -6.35 -3.57 -14.65
N LYS A 118 -6.11 -2.34 -14.20
CA LYS A 118 -5.67 -1.24 -15.03
C LYS A 118 -4.87 -0.26 -14.18
N LEU A 119 -3.66 0.06 -14.61
CA LEU A 119 -2.87 1.15 -14.06
C LEU A 119 -2.66 2.22 -15.12
N VAL A 120 -2.87 3.48 -14.76
CA VAL A 120 -2.55 4.62 -15.64
C VAL A 120 -1.48 5.46 -14.96
N ILE A 121 -0.36 5.67 -15.66
CA ILE A 121 0.77 6.45 -15.15
C ILE A 121 0.86 7.74 -15.96
N LYS A 122 0.98 8.87 -15.27
CA LYS A 122 1.30 10.17 -15.86
C LYS A 122 2.57 10.70 -15.21
N ALA A 123 3.52 11.19 -15.99
CA ALA A 123 4.75 11.79 -15.45
C ALA A 123 5.40 12.75 -16.45
N LYS A 124 6.33 13.57 -15.96
CA LYS A 124 7.31 14.27 -16.80
C LYS A 124 8.52 13.35 -17.00
N TYR A 125 8.87 13.09 -18.25
CA TYR A 125 9.93 12.16 -18.63
C TYR A 125 11.15 12.91 -19.15
N PHE A 126 12.33 12.41 -18.79
CA PHE A 126 13.61 12.77 -19.39
C PHE A 126 14.48 11.52 -19.57
N SER A 127 15.09 11.35 -20.73
CA SER A 127 16.03 10.27 -20.98
C SER A 127 17.27 10.70 -21.75
N SER A 128 18.33 9.92 -21.56
CA SER A 128 19.58 10.10 -22.27
C SER A 128 20.43 8.83 -22.18
N GLY A 129 21.19 8.54 -23.22
CA GLY A 129 22.23 7.52 -23.25
C GLY A 129 22.17 6.67 -24.51
N VAL A 130 22.71 5.46 -24.45
CA VAL A 130 22.70 4.51 -25.56
C VAL A 130 21.73 3.38 -25.24
N LEU A 131 20.62 3.36 -25.98
CA LEU A 131 19.64 2.29 -25.92
C LEU A 131 20.09 1.16 -26.85
N ILE A 132 20.59 0.07 -26.26
CA ILE A 132 21.19 -1.09 -26.95
C ILE A 132 22.44 -0.69 -27.75
N ILE A 133 22.26 -0.07 -28.92
CA ILE A 133 23.35 0.45 -29.78
C ILE A 133 23.06 1.87 -30.31
N ILE A 134 21.88 2.43 -30.01
CA ILE A 134 21.43 3.70 -30.59
C ILE A 134 21.54 4.79 -29.52
N PRO A 135 22.35 5.84 -29.74
CA PRO A 135 22.31 7.04 -28.93
C PRO A 135 20.92 7.68 -29.03
N ALA A 136 20.26 7.84 -27.89
CA ALA A 136 18.91 8.37 -27.81
C ALA A 136 18.78 9.32 -26.61
N SER A 137 18.01 10.37 -26.81
CA SER A 137 17.60 11.29 -25.74
C SER A 137 16.21 11.82 -26.05
N GLY A 138 15.50 12.20 -25.02
CA GLY A 138 14.15 12.75 -25.18
C GLY A 138 13.63 13.30 -23.86
N SER A 139 12.67 14.21 -23.97
CA SER A 139 12.00 14.78 -22.82
C SER A 139 10.58 15.18 -23.19
N GLY A 140 9.65 15.07 -22.25
CA GLY A 140 8.26 15.45 -22.49
C GLY A 140 7.33 14.82 -21.47
N ASP A 141 6.10 14.60 -21.90
CA ASP A 141 5.07 13.96 -21.09
C ASP A 141 5.05 12.45 -21.34
N PHE A 142 4.99 11.69 -20.27
CA PHE A 142 4.79 10.24 -20.30
C PHE A 142 3.37 9.91 -19.85
N ALA A 143 2.66 9.14 -20.66
CA ALA A 143 1.39 8.53 -20.33
C ALA A 143 1.45 7.03 -20.67
N GLY A 144 1.32 6.18 -19.65
CA GLY A 144 1.32 4.73 -19.79
C GLY A 144 0.02 4.13 -19.27
N ALA A 145 -0.46 3.07 -19.91
CA ALA A 145 -1.58 2.26 -19.41
C ALA A 145 -1.18 0.78 -19.44
N PHE A 146 -1.39 0.08 -18.34
CA PHE A 146 -1.03 -1.33 -18.12
C PHE A 146 -2.22 -2.13 -17.61
#